data_AF-A0A662V1G4-F1
#
_entry.id   AF-A0A662V1G4-F1
#
_cell.length_a   1.000
_cell.length_b   1.000
_cell.length_c   1.000
_cell.angle_alpha   90.00
_cell.angle_beta   90.00
_cell.angle_gamma   90.00
#
_symmetry.space_group_name_H-M   'P 1'
#
loop_
_entity.id
_entity.type
_entity.pdbx_description
1 polymer ?
#
loop_
_entity_poly.entity_id
_entity_poly.type
_entity_poly.pdbx_seq_one_letter_code
_entity_poly.pdbx_strand_id
1 'polypeptide(L)'
;MSSSIRIRVKGVFESIKTSDVVRFYPWMKTIHKYVMDKSGWRIRYFECTGEAYIEINLEKAIFDLEHRFELEAGEHRYVLRISFHEKDVGNIDIIDLVECKVSFDYHDLESIIIAEIPSKTITRILDPIWYTPKGEKLSFIVLYDIIDIIKYLIDKGFKLTENASTSLTHIMELTRSPKLKLVINGYVIEPDKVPSFEKLLDELMVFFKERGIIVKIERKRTRSLS
;
A
#
# COMPACT_ATOMS: atom_id res chain seq x y z
N MET A 1 -12.29 -42.82 19.85
CA MET A 1 -10.92 -42.42 19.47
C MET A 1 -11.11 -41.35 18.43
N SER A 2 -10.82 -40.07 18.71
CA SER A 2 -11.01 -39.03 17.69
C SER A 2 -10.03 -39.29 16.56
N SER A 3 -10.53 -39.58 15.36
CA SER A 3 -9.71 -39.79 14.17
C SER A 3 -9.26 -38.44 13.61
N SER A 4 -8.29 -37.81 14.29
CA SER A 4 -7.58 -36.67 13.67
C SER A 4 -6.52 -37.18 12.71
N ILE A 5 -6.46 -36.58 11.52
CA ILE A 5 -5.38 -36.80 10.56
C ILE A 5 -4.59 -35.51 10.42
N ARG A 6 -3.26 -35.63 10.38
CA ARG A 6 -2.36 -34.52 10.08
C ARG A 6 -1.94 -34.60 8.63
N ILE A 7 -2.38 -33.65 7.82
CA ILE A 7 -2.11 -33.60 6.37
C ILE A 7 -1.11 -32.48 6.11
N ARG A 8 -0.11 -32.75 5.27
CA ARG A 8 0.77 -31.72 4.72
C ARG A 8 0.11 -31.14 3.47
N VAL A 9 -0.10 -29.84 3.46
CA VAL A 9 -0.67 -29.13 2.31
C VAL A 9 0.33 -28.08 1.81
N LYS A 10 0.29 -27.82 0.51
CA LYS A 10 1.02 -26.75 -0.16
C LYS A 10 0.03 -25.88 -0.91
N GLY A 11 0.12 -24.56 -0.74
CA GLY A 11 -0.79 -23.64 -1.40
C GLY A 11 -0.70 -22.22 -0.89
N VAL A 12 -1.65 -21.39 -1.33
CA VAL A 12 -1.82 -20.00 -0.89
C VAL A 12 -2.53 -19.97 0.45
N PHE A 13 -1.97 -19.23 1.40
CA PHE A 13 -2.61 -18.91 2.67
C PHE A 13 -3.51 -17.69 2.49
N GLU A 14 -4.82 -17.86 2.64
CA GLU A 14 -5.80 -16.76 2.52
C GLU A 14 -5.59 -15.69 3.60
N SER A 15 -5.12 -16.08 4.78
CA SER A 15 -4.71 -15.16 5.83
C SER A 15 -3.43 -15.67 6.50
N ILE A 16 -2.52 -14.74 6.79
CA ILE A 16 -1.28 -15.02 7.52
C ILE A 16 -1.05 -13.93 8.56
N LYS A 17 -0.65 -14.31 9.78
CA LYS A 17 -0.38 -13.32 10.83
C LYS A 17 1.00 -12.70 10.61
N THR A 18 1.16 -11.45 11.02
CA THR A 18 2.48 -10.78 11.04
C THR A 18 3.53 -11.60 11.80
N SER A 19 3.13 -12.26 12.90
CA SER A 19 4.03 -13.13 13.67
C SER A 19 4.59 -14.28 12.85
N ASP A 20 3.79 -14.85 11.95
CA ASP A 20 4.20 -15.99 11.13
C ASP A 20 5.19 -15.51 10.06
N VAL A 21 4.91 -14.39 9.40
CA VAL A 21 5.83 -13.78 8.43
C VAL A 21 7.16 -13.41 9.09
N VAL A 22 7.14 -12.80 10.29
CA VAL A 22 8.35 -12.42 11.02
C VAL A 22 9.14 -13.65 11.49
N ARG A 23 8.47 -14.77 11.78
CA ARG A 23 9.14 -16.03 12.13
C ARG A 23 10.01 -16.54 10.96
N PHE A 24 9.50 -16.48 9.73
CA PHE A 24 10.24 -16.92 8.53
C PHE A 24 11.19 -15.85 7.96
N TYR A 25 10.84 -14.57 8.12
CA TYR A 25 11.63 -13.43 7.67
C TYR A 25 11.89 -12.45 8.83
N PRO A 26 12.79 -12.78 9.77
CA PRO A 26 13.00 -11.96 10.99
C PRO A 26 13.34 -10.50 10.73
N TRP A 27 14.00 -10.20 9.61
CA TRP A 27 14.35 -8.84 9.21
C TRP A 27 13.12 -7.96 8.93
N MET A 28 11.96 -8.54 8.59
CA MET A 28 10.70 -7.82 8.43
C MET A 28 10.25 -7.14 9.72
N LYS A 29 10.68 -7.60 10.90
CA LYS A 29 10.35 -6.95 12.18
C LYS A 29 10.79 -5.48 12.21
N THR A 30 11.95 -5.17 11.63
CA THR A 30 12.50 -3.80 11.62
C THR A 30 11.73 -2.89 10.66
N ILE A 31 11.37 -3.41 9.48
CA ILE A 31 10.53 -2.73 8.48
C ILE A 31 9.14 -2.49 9.05
N HIS A 32 8.55 -3.51 9.68
CA HIS A 32 7.22 -3.39 10.27
C HIS A 32 7.18 -2.31 11.35
N LYS A 33 8.18 -2.26 12.23
CA LYS A 33 8.28 -1.18 13.22
C LYS A 33 8.42 0.18 12.55
N TYR A 34 9.35 0.34 11.62
CA TYR A 34 9.63 1.62 10.96
C TYR A 34 8.39 2.21 10.28
N VAL A 35 7.61 1.40 9.58
CA VAL A 35 6.40 1.88 8.88
C VAL A 35 5.27 2.15 9.86
N MET A 36 5.04 1.28 10.85
CA MET A 36 3.94 1.46 11.81
C MET A 36 4.17 2.64 12.77
N ASP A 37 5.42 3.10 12.93
CA ASP A 37 5.75 4.33 13.67
C ASP A 37 5.31 5.61 12.91
N LYS A 38 4.99 5.51 11.60
CA LYS A 38 4.42 6.62 10.80
C LYS A 38 2.90 6.61 10.92
N SER A 39 2.32 7.75 11.29
CA SER A 39 0.86 7.89 11.50
C SER A 39 0.07 7.60 10.22
N GLY A 40 -0.97 6.77 10.33
CA GLY A 40 -1.89 6.44 9.23
C GLY A 40 -1.44 5.28 8.33
N TRP A 41 -0.21 4.81 8.48
CA TRP A 41 0.30 3.69 7.71
C TRP A 41 -0.08 2.33 8.30
N ARG A 42 -0.31 1.36 7.41
CA ARG A 42 -0.65 -0.02 7.74
C ARG A 42 0.16 -0.97 6.87
N ILE A 43 0.40 -2.18 7.38
CA ILE A 43 1.05 -3.25 6.63
C ILE A 43 0.05 -4.40 6.48
N ARG A 44 -0.05 -4.93 5.26
CA ARG A 44 -0.86 -6.10 4.95
C ARG A 44 -0.02 -7.12 4.17
N TYR A 45 -0.04 -8.37 4.63
CA TYR A 45 0.57 -9.49 3.90
C TYR A 45 -0.49 -10.19 3.06
N PHE A 46 -0.14 -10.55 1.83
CA PHE A 46 -1.07 -11.16 0.90
C PHE A 46 -0.32 -12.00 -0.15
N GLU A 47 -1.05 -12.86 -0.87
CA GLU A 47 -0.47 -13.79 -1.85
C GLU A 47 0.71 -14.57 -1.25
N CYS A 48 0.54 -15.07 -0.03
CA CYS A 48 1.58 -15.80 0.66
C CYS A 48 1.40 -17.30 0.41
N THR A 49 2.39 -17.92 -0.21
CA THR A 49 2.38 -19.33 -0.60
C THR A 49 3.40 -20.08 0.23
N GLY A 50 3.04 -21.25 0.72
CA GLY A 50 3.95 -22.09 1.47
C GLY A 50 3.41 -23.46 1.74
N GLU A 51 3.93 -24.08 2.80
CA GLU A 51 3.53 -25.41 3.23
C GLU A 51 3.10 -25.37 4.69
N ALA A 52 2.06 -26.13 5.02
CA ALA A 52 1.56 -26.23 6.39
C ALA A 52 1.14 -27.67 6.69
N TYR A 53 1.21 -28.03 7.96
CA TYR A 53 0.44 -29.14 8.48
C TYR A 53 -0.91 -28.64 8.97
N ILE A 54 -1.97 -29.28 8.51
CA ILE A 54 -3.32 -29.05 9.00
C ILE A 54 -3.76 -30.31 9.73
N GLU A 55 -4.19 -30.15 10.97
CA GLU A 55 -4.86 -31.21 11.70
C GLU A 55 -6.37 -31.14 11.45
N ILE A 56 -6.92 -32.23 10.95
CA ILE A 56 -8.32 -32.34 10.55
C ILE A 56 -8.98 -33.41 11.40
N ASN A 57 -10.12 -33.08 12.02
CA ASN A 57 -10.96 -34.09 12.65
C ASN A 57 -11.87 -34.74 11.58
N LEU A 58 -11.58 -35.99 11.22
CA LEU A 58 -12.30 -36.72 10.18
C LEU A 58 -13.76 -37.01 10.56
N GLU A 59 -14.09 -37.07 11.86
CA GLU A 59 -15.47 -37.29 12.32
C GLU A 59 -16.39 -36.12 11.98
N LYS A 60 -15.83 -34.94 11.69
CA LYS A 60 -16.56 -33.72 11.36
C LYS A 60 -16.39 -33.27 9.90
N ALA A 61 -15.61 -34.03 9.13
CA ALA A 61 -15.31 -33.72 7.75
C ALA A 61 -16.50 -34.10 6.85
N ILE A 62 -16.80 -33.24 5.87
CA ILE A 62 -17.77 -33.56 4.81
C ILE A 62 -16.99 -34.08 3.61
N PHE A 63 -17.27 -35.31 3.19
CA PHE A 63 -16.63 -35.94 2.04
C PHE A 63 -17.62 -36.00 0.87
N ASP A 64 -17.29 -35.31 -0.21
CA ASP A 64 -18.03 -35.41 -1.46
C ASP A 64 -17.18 -36.15 -2.49
N LEU A 65 -17.68 -37.29 -2.98
CA LEU A 65 -17.08 -38.02 -4.08
C LEU A 65 -17.84 -37.72 -5.36
N GLU A 66 -17.21 -36.99 -6.26
CA GLU A 66 -17.78 -36.66 -7.57
C GLU A 66 -17.20 -37.60 -8.63
N HIS A 67 -18.07 -38.32 -9.34
CA HIS A 67 -17.70 -39.06 -10.54
C HIS A 67 -17.90 -38.18 -11.76
N ARG A 68 -16.81 -37.94 -12.51
CA ARG A 68 -16.82 -37.20 -13.77
C ARG A 68 -16.47 -38.16 -14.89
N PHE A 69 -17.38 -38.28 -15.84
CA PHE A 69 -17.13 -39.00 -17.08
C PHE A 69 -16.83 -37.97 -18.18
N GLU A 70 -15.57 -37.93 -18.64
CA GLU A 70 -15.19 -37.10 -19.77
C GLU A 70 -15.45 -37.88 -21.06
N LEU A 71 -16.62 -37.61 -21.68
CA LEU A 71 -17.13 -38.27 -22.90
C LEU A 71 -16.10 -38.31 -24.05
N GLU A 72 -15.26 -37.28 -24.18
CA GLU A 72 -14.26 -37.19 -25.25
C GLU A 72 -13.01 -38.04 -25.00
N ALA A 73 -12.67 -38.33 -23.75
CA ALA A 73 -11.48 -39.10 -23.38
C ALA A 73 -11.79 -40.58 -23.08
N GLY A 74 -13.06 -40.92 -22.82
CA GLY A 74 -13.43 -42.27 -22.36
C GLY A 74 -12.89 -42.59 -20.95
N GLU A 75 -12.42 -41.59 -20.22
CA GLU A 75 -11.83 -41.75 -18.90
C GLU A 75 -12.83 -41.45 -17.78
N HIS A 76 -12.79 -42.29 -16.75
CA HIS A 76 -13.49 -42.05 -15.50
C HIS A 76 -12.57 -41.29 -14.55
N ARG A 77 -12.96 -40.07 -14.15
CA ARG A 77 -12.29 -39.32 -13.09
C ARG A 77 -13.15 -39.33 -11.83
N TYR A 78 -12.52 -39.64 -10.71
CA TYR A 78 -13.12 -39.49 -9.39
C TYR A 78 -12.44 -38.33 -8.68
N VAL A 79 -13.24 -37.35 -8.22
CA VAL A 79 -12.75 -36.21 -7.45
C VAL A 79 -13.29 -36.35 -6.03
N LEU A 80 -12.41 -36.62 -5.08
CA LEU A 80 -12.74 -36.56 -3.65
C LEU A 80 -12.51 -35.13 -3.15
N ARG A 81 -13.58 -34.44 -2.78
CA ARG A 81 -13.52 -33.15 -2.10
C ARG A 81 -13.75 -33.38 -0.62
N ILE A 82 -12.88 -32.79 0.20
CA ILE A 82 -13.06 -32.77 1.64
C ILE A 82 -13.28 -31.32 2.05
N SER A 83 -14.42 -31.06 2.71
CA SER A 83 -14.80 -29.73 3.16
C SER A 83 -14.93 -29.71 4.68
N PHE A 84 -14.55 -28.58 5.29
CA PHE A 84 -14.59 -28.38 6.73
C PHE A 84 -15.20 -27.02 7.05
N HIS A 85 -15.93 -26.93 8.15
CA HIS A 85 -16.24 -25.62 8.73
C HIS A 85 -15.00 -25.07 9.44
N GLU A 86 -14.79 -23.75 9.39
CA GLU A 86 -13.62 -23.06 9.96
C GLU A 86 -13.33 -23.48 11.42
N LYS A 87 -14.38 -23.64 12.23
CA LYS A 87 -14.31 -24.06 13.64
C LYS A 87 -13.83 -25.51 13.86
N ASP A 88 -13.82 -26.32 12.81
CA ASP A 88 -13.50 -27.76 12.85
C ASP A 88 -12.14 -28.07 12.22
N VAL A 89 -11.45 -27.05 11.70
CA VAL A 89 -10.02 -27.11 11.34
C VAL A 89 -9.21 -26.96 12.63
N GLY A 90 -8.34 -27.93 12.92
CA GLY A 90 -7.42 -27.88 14.05
C GLY A 90 -6.32 -26.82 13.85
N ASN A 91 -5.25 -26.92 14.64
CA ASN A 91 -4.12 -26.00 14.51
C ASN A 91 -3.49 -26.10 13.10
N ILE A 92 -3.33 -24.95 12.44
CA ILE A 92 -2.53 -24.80 11.22
C ILE A 92 -1.09 -24.50 11.65
N ASP A 93 -0.20 -25.45 11.39
CA ASP A 93 1.23 -25.30 11.67
C ASP A 93 1.97 -25.03 10.36
N ILE A 94 2.23 -23.75 10.08
CA ILE A 94 2.96 -23.35 8.87
C ILE A 94 4.40 -23.86 8.99
N ILE A 95 4.81 -24.68 8.03
CA ILE A 95 6.14 -25.30 7.95
C ILE A 95 7.11 -24.37 7.24
N ASP A 96 6.65 -23.76 6.16
CA ASP A 96 7.45 -22.92 5.29
C ASP A 96 6.61 -21.81 4.64
N LEU A 97 7.29 -20.72 4.28
CA LEU A 97 6.74 -19.59 3.55
C LEU A 97 7.67 -19.30 2.37
N VAL A 98 7.24 -19.72 1.19
CA VAL A 98 8.06 -19.68 -0.04
C VAL A 98 7.94 -18.32 -0.72
N GLU A 99 6.70 -17.84 -0.86
CA GLU A 99 6.37 -16.55 -1.45
C GLU A 99 5.49 -15.78 -0.48
N CYS A 100 5.65 -14.46 -0.43
CA CYS A 100 4.75 -13.59 0.30
C CYS A 100 4.96 -12.16 -0.16
N LYS A 101 3.85 -11.47 -0.46
CA LYS A 101 3.86 -10.05 -0.78
C LYS A 101 3.46 -9.25 0.44
N VAL A 102 3.98 -8.04 0.50
CA VAL A 102 3.65 -7.04 1.51
C VAL A 102 3.16 -5.78 0.81
N SER A 103 2.01 -5.29 1.28
CA SER A 103 1.44 -4.01 0.93
C SER A 103 1.68 -3.04 2.07
N PHE A 104 2.15 -1.84 1.74
CA PHE A 104 2.19 -0.70 2.64
C PHE A 104 1.05 0.23 2.23
N ASP A 105 0.07 0.38 3.12
CA ASP A 105 -1.21 1.05 2.89
C ASP A 105 -1.27 2.33 3.73
N TYR A 106 -2.00 3.35 3.26
CA TYR A 106 -2.17 4.62 3.98
C TYR A 106 -3.65 4.96 4.15
N HIS A 107 -4.15 4.97 5.39
CA HIS A 107 -5.58 4.99 5.69
C HIS A 107 -6.31 4.00 4.76
N ASP A 108 -7.37 4.42 4.09
CA ASP A 108 -8.20 3.56 3.24
C ASP A 108 -7.62 3.36 1.82
N LEU A 109 -6.43 3.88 1.56
CA LEU A 109 -5.72 3.69 0.30
C LEU A 109 -4.81 2.47 0.40
N GLU A 110 -5.23 1.41 -0.28
CA GLU A 110 -4.48 0.16 -0.36
C GLU A 110 -3.44 0.19 -1.48
N SER A 111 -2.41 -0.64 -1.34
CA SER A 111 -1.40 -0.89 -2.36
C SER A 111 -0.59 0.35 -2.78
N ILE A 112 -0.30 1.24 -1.82
CA ILE A 112 0.56 2.41 -2.07
C ILE A 112 1.97 1.96 -2.44
N ILE A 113 2.51 0.97 -1.74
CA ILE A 113 3.76 0.30 -2.09
C ILE A 113 3.53 -1.20 -1.98
N ILE A 114 3.88 -1.96 -3.01
CA ILE A 114 3.88 -3.43 -2.96
C ILE A 114 5.31 -3.93 -3.11
N ALA A 115 5.69 -4.87 -2.27
CA ALA A 115 6.95 -5.58 -2.40
C ALA A 115 6.81 -7.09 -2.19
N GLU A 116 7.66 -7.85 -2.87
CA GLU A 116 7.89 -9.27 -2.63
C GLU A 116 8.93 -9.44 -1.53
N ILE A 117 8.58 -10.19 -0.49
CA ILE A 117 9.42 -10.39 0.69
C ILE A 117 10.64 -11.27 0.39
N PRO A 118 10.52 -12.47 -0.23
CA PRO A 118 11.67 -13.35 -0.41
C PRO A 118 12.70 -12.77 -1.40
N SER A 119 12.23 -12.21 -2.52
CA SER A 119 13.09 -11.62 -3.55
C SER A 119 13.60 -10.22 -3.19
N LYS A 120 13.02 -9.61 -2.14
CA LYS A 120 13.23 -8.20 -1.76
C LYS A 120 13.05 -7.26 -2.96
N THR A 121 11.91 -7.36 -3.63
CA THR A 121 11.64 -6.56 -4.83
C THR A 121 10.41 -5.69 -4.61
N ILE A 122 10.55 -4.38 -4.70
CA ILE A 122 9.43 -3.44 -4.74
C ILE A 122 8.86 -3.48 -6.15
N THR A 123 7.67 -4.08 -6.29
CA THR A 123 7.05 -4.34 -7.60
C THR A 123 6.18 -3.19 -8.07
N ARG A 124 5.61 -2.43 -7.14
CA ARG A 124 4.69 -1.32 -7.44
C ARG A 124 4.84 -0.22 -6.41
N ILE A 125 4.76 1.01 -6.89
CA ILE A 125 4.50 2.21 -6.11
C ILE A 125 3.31 2.89 -6.77
N LEU A 126 2.32 3.31 -5.98
CA LEU A 126 1.17 4.04 -6.51
C LEU A 126 1.66 5.37 -7.06
N ASP A 127 1.61 5.50 -8.38
CA ASP A 127 1.96 6.75 -9.04
C ASP A 127 0.83 7.77 -8.81
N PRO A 128 1.12 8.93 -8.19
CA PRO A 128 0.14 9.97 -7.88
C PRO A 128 -0.49 10.63 -9.12
N ILE A 129 0.04 10.41 -10.33
CA ILE A 129 -0.60 10.83 -11.60
C ILE A 129 -1.87 10.00 -11.86
N TRP A 130 -1.88 8.74 -11.40
CA TRP A 130 -3.00 7.82 -11.53
C TRP A 130 -3.85 7.93 -10.27
N TYR A 131 -4.79 8.88 -10.34
CA TYR A 131 -5.80 9.23 -9.35
C TYR A 131 -6.21 8.10 -8.38
N THR A 132 -6.41 8.46 -7.11
CA THR A 132 -7.25 7.66 -6.21
C THR A 132 -8.64 7.48 -6.84
N PRO A 133 -9.40 6.42 -6.51
CA PRO A 133 -10.76 6.20 -7.05
C PRO A 133 -11.72 7.39 -6.90
N LYS A 134 -11.41 8.33 -6.00
CA LYS A 134 -12.19 9.55 -5.72
C LYS A 134 -11.61 10.84 -6.32
N GLY A 135 -10.52 10.77 -7.08
CA GLY A 135 -9.91 11.94 -7.69
C GLY A 135 -9.04 12.78 -6.73
N GLU A 136 -8.85 12.34 -5.49
CA GLU A 136 -8.08 13.04 -4.47
C GLU A 136 -6.58 12.80 -4.67
N LYS A 137 -5.80 13.88 -4.68
CA LYS A 137 -4.34 13.82 -4.72
C LYS A 137 -3.81 13.45 -3.34
N LEU A 138 -2.82 12.56 -3.29
CA LEU A 138 -2.07 12.31 -2.07
C LEU A 138 -1.46 13.62 -1.57
N SER A 139 -1.55 13.85 -0.26
CA SER A 139 -0.93 15.02 0.37
C SER A 139 0.60 14.92 0.32
N PHE A 140 1.29 16.06 0.37
CA PHE A 140 2.76 16.07 0.31
C PHE A 140 3.42 15.28 1.43
N ILE A 141 2.81 15.25 2.62
CA ILE A 141 3.34 14.46 3.74
C ILE A 141 3.35 12.97 3.43
N VAL A 142 2.32 12.47 2.73
CA VAL A 142 2.26 11.06 2.29
C VAL A 142 3.29 10.79 1.19
N LEU A 143 3.49 11.73 0.26
CA LEU A 143 4.52 11.60 -0.78
C LEU A 143 5.94 11.54 -0.17
N TYR A 144 6.21 12.34 0.86
CA TYR A 144 7.47 12.26 1.60
C TYR A 144 7.61 10.93 2.35
N ASP A 145 6.54 10.46 3.00
CA ASP A 145 6.54 9.15 3.66
C ASP A 145 6.80 8.00 2.68
N ILE A 146 6.23 8.04 1.47
CA ILE A 146 6.50 7.04 0.42
C ILE A 146 8.01 7.02 0.10
N ILE A 147 8.62 8.19 -0.12
CA ILE A 147 10.06 8.30 -0.40
C ILE A 147 10.88 7.72 0.76
N ASP A 148 10.53 8.06 2.00
CA ASP A 148 11.22 7.58 3.20
C ASP A 148 11.12 6.06 3.37
N ILE A 149 9.92 5.50 3.20
CA ILE A 149 9.68 4.06 3.28
C ILE A 149 10.49 3.35 2.20
N ILE A 150 10.47 3.83 0.96
CA ILE A 150 11.24 3.21 -0.14
C ILE A 150 12.74 3.28 0.14
N LYS A 151 13.27 4.42 0.58
CA LYS A 151 14.69 4.53 0.98
C LYS A 151 15.03 3.51 2.06
N TYR A 152 14.19 3.41 3.09
CA TYR A 152 14.39 2.45 4.17
C TYR A 152 14.38 1.00 3.67
N LEU A 153 13.48 0.65 2.74
CA LEU A 153 13.44 -0.67 2.12
C LEU A 153 14.71 -0.94 1.29
N ILE A 154 15.17 0.04 0.51
CA ILE A 154 16.43 -0.07 -0.26
C ILE A 154 17.61 -0.30 0.68
N ASP A 155 17.68 0.40 1.82
CA ASP A 155 18.69 0.19 2.85
C ASP A 155 18.64 -1.22 3.47
N LYS A 156 17.48 -1.90 3.42
CA LYS A 156 17.30 -3.31 3.80
C LYS A 156 17.56 -4.30 2.66
N GLY A 157 18.04 -3.81 1.52
CA GLY A 157 18.43 -4.59 0.35
C GLY A 157 17.31 -4.81 -0.65
N PHE A 158 16.23 -4.03 -0.61
CA PHE A 158 15.20 -4.10 -1.64
C PHE A 158 15.64 -3.45 -2.95
N LYS A 159 15.21 -4.02 -4.07
CA LYS A 159 15.40 -3.47 -5.41
C LYS A 159 14.07 -3.01 -5.99
N LEU A 160 14.11 -2.02 -6.87
CA LEU A 160 12.94 -1.52 -7.59
C LEU A 160 12.81 -2.25 -8.93
N THR A 161 11.59 -2.60 -9.31
CA THR A 161 11.28 -2.88 -10.73
C THR A 161 11.36 -1.58 -11.54
N GLU A 162 11.43 -1.71 -12.87
CA GLU A 162 11.42 -0.54 -13.76
C GLU A 162 10.18 0.34 -13.54
N ASN A 163 9.00 -0.26 -13.45
CA ASN A 163 7.74 0.44 -13.19
C ASN A 163 7.74 1.18 -11.84
N ALA A 164 8.25 0.53 -10.78
CA ALA A 164 8.36 1.16 -9.46
C ALA A 164 9.37 2.33 -9.50
N SER A 165 10.50 2.17 -10.18
CA SER A 165 11.51 3.21 -10.35
C SER A 165 10.95 4.46 -11.04
N THR A 166 10.18 4.29 -12.12
CA THR A 166 9.51 5.39 -12.82
C THR A 166 8.52 6.12 -11.91
N SER A 167 7.69 5.37 -11.18
CA SER A 167 6.72 5.93 -10.24
C SER A 167 7.39 6.72 -9.11
N LEU A 168 8.49 6.20 -8.56
CA LEU A 168 9.29 6.90 -7.55
C LEU A 168 9.86 8.21 -8.11
N THR A 169 10.35 8.19 -9.35
CA THR A 169 10.89 9.39 -10.02
C THR A 169 9.83 10.47 -10.13
N HIS A 170 8.61 10.13 -10.55
CA HIS A 170 7.49 11.08 -10.59
C HIS A 170 7.16 11.66 -9.21
N ILE A 171 7.13 10.82 -8.16
CA ILE A 171 6.90 11.29 -6.78
C ILE A 171 8.01 12.26 -6.34
N MET A 172 9.27 11.95 -6.65
CA MET A 172 10.40 12.81 -6.36
C MET A 172 10.33 14.15 -7.12
N GLU A 173 9.87 14.14 -8.37
CA GLU A 173 9.67 15.38 -9.14
C GLU A 173 8.56 16.25 -8.56
N LEU A 174 7.44 15.66 -8.15
CA LEU A 174 6.33 16.37 -7.50
C LEU A 174 6.73 17.00 -6.16
N THR A 175 7.61 16.33 -5.41
CA THR A 175 8.04 16.77 -4.07
C THR A 175 9.24 17.72 -4.08
N ARG A 176 9.96 17.86 -5.21
CA ARG A 176 11.16 18.72 -5.34
C ARG A 176 10.86 20.21 -5.20
N SER A 177 9.69 20.69 -5.63
CA SER A 177 9.27 22.10 -5.51
C SER A 177 7.78 22.23 -5.77
N PRO A 178 6.93 21.94 -4.78
CA PRO A 178 5.49 22.02 -4.97
C PRO A 178 5.06 23.46 -5.29
N LYS A 179 4.64 23.70 -6.53
CA LYS A 179 4.15 25.01 -6.97
C LYS A 179 2.69 25.16 -6.58
N LEU A 180 2.42 25.99 -5.59
CA LEU A 180 1.06 26.38 -5.22
C LEU A 180 0.70 27.67 -5.95
N LYS A 181 -0.42 27.66 -6.70
CA LYS A 181 -0.96 28.84 -7.37
C LYS A 181 -2.19 29.33 -6.62
N LEU A 182 -2.09 30.50 -6.02
CA LEU A 182 -3.20 31.17 -5.33
C LEU A 182 -3.73 32.31 -6.21
N VAL A 183 -5.06 32.40 -6.37
CA VAL A 183 -5.73 33.55 -7.01
C VAL A 183 -6.69 34.15 -5.99
N ILE A 184 -6.45 35.39 -5.60
CA ILE A 184 -7.25 36.12 -4.60
C ILE A 184 -8.08 37.17 -5.32
N ASN A 185 -9.41 37.09 -5.20
CA ASN A 185 -10.33 38.13 -5.65
C ASN A 185 -10.82 38.89 -4.41
N GLY A 186 -10.46 40.16 -4.30
CA GLY A 186 -10.88 41.03 -3.20
C GLY A 186 -11.79 42.15 -3.69
N TYR A 187 -12.67 42.62 -2.82
CA TYR A 187 -13.49 43.81 -3.02
C TYR A 187 -13.15 44.84 -1.94
N VAL A 188 -13.04 46.11 -2.33
CA VAL A 188 -12.75 47.19 -1.39
C VAL A 188 -14.03 47.58 -0.68
N ILE A 189 -14.06 47.41 0.65
CA ILE A 189 -15.19 47.79 1.50
C ILE A 189 -14.92 49.14 2.20
N GLU A 190 -13.68 49.38 2.61
CA GLU A 190 -13.23 50.62 3.26
C GLU A 190 -11.94 51.13 2.59
N PRO A 191 -12.04 52.08 1.63
CA PRO A 191 -10.90 52.50 0.80
C PRO A 191 -9.71 53.08 1.57
N ASP A 192 -9.96 53.74 2.68
CA ASP A 192 -8.97 54.37 3.57
C ASP A 192 -8.11 53.35 4.32
N LYS A 193 -8.62 52.13 4.51
CA LYS A 193 -7.89 51.02 5.14
C LYS A 193 -7.08 50.19 4.15
N VAL A 194 -7.23 50.42 2.84
CA VAL A 194 -6.53 49.62 1.82
C VAL A 194 -5.06 50.04 1.77
N PRO A 195 -4.11 49.14 2.11
CA PRO A 195 -2.69 49.45 2.01
C PRO A 195 -2.29 49.66 0.54
N SER A 196 -1.14 50.32 0.34
CA SER A 196 -0.52 50.35 -0.98
C SER A 196 -0.23 48.91 -1.45
N PHE A 197 -0.16 48.72 -2.77
CA PHE A 197 0.13 47.40 -3.34
C PHE A 197 1.46 46.83 -2.82
N GLU A 198 2.49 47.66 -2.67
CA GLU A 198 3.78 47.24 -2.12
C GLU A 198 3.67 46.79 -0.66
N LYS A 199 2.96 47.55 0.17
CA LYS A 199 2.74 47.18 1.57
C LYS A 199 1.95 45.87 1.69
N LEU A 200 0.95 45.66 0.83
CA LEU A 200 0.20 44.40 0.76
C LEU A 200 1.10 43.23 0.33
N LEU A 201 2.00 43.44 -0.63
CA LEU A 201 2.96 42.42 -1.07
C LEU A 201 3.91 42.03 0.07
N ASP A 202 4.47 43.01 0.78
CA ASP A 202 5.37 42.77 1.90
C ASP A 202 4.69 41.97 3.02
N GLU A 203 3.47 42.34 3.40
CA GLU A 203 2.67 41.61 4.39
C GLU A 203 2.39 40.16 3.96
N LEU A 204 2.03 39.94 2.70
CA LEU A 204 1.82 38.59 2.16
C LEU A 204 3.12 37.78 2.12
N MET A 205 4.24 38.40 1.70
CA MET A 205 5.55 37.72 1.71
C MET A 205 5.95 37.28 3.11
N VAL A 206 5.75 38.12 4.13
CA VAL A 206 5.99 37.75 5.53
C VAL A 206 5.09 36.59 5.96
N PHE A 207 3.78 36.68 5.69
CA PHE A 207 2.81 35.63 6.01
C PHE A 207 3.23 34.26 5.46
N PHE A 208 3.67 34.19 4.20
CA PHE A 208 4.12 32.95 3.56
C PHE A 208 5.47 32.48 4.10
N LYS A 209 6.43 33.40 4.29
CA LYS A 209 7.76 33.08 4.81
C LYS A 209 7.70 32.48 6.21
N GLU A 210 6.89 33.05 7.10
CA GLU A 210 6.67 32.53 8.46
C GLU A 210 6.10 31.10 8.46
N ARG A 211 5.45 30.69 7.37
CA ARG A 211 4.89 29.35 7.18
C ARG A 211 5.79 28.44 6.35
N GLY A 212 7.04 28.86 6.08
CA GLY A 212 8.02 28.10 5.32
C GLY A 212 7.75 28.03 3.82
N ILE A 213 6.91 28.93 3.28
CA ILE A 213 6.52 28.94 1.87
C ILE A 213 7.27 30.05 1.15
N ILE A 214 8.00 29.69 0.10
CA ILE A 214 8.59 30.65 -0.83
C ILE A 214 7.55 30.97 -1.90
N VAL A 215 7.20 32.25 -2.04
CA VAL A 215 6.20 32.71 -3.01
C VAL A 215 6.80 33.68 -4.02
N LYS A 216 6.29 33.60 -5.24
CA LYS A 216 6.44 34.63 -6.27
C LYS A 216 5.06 35.20 -6.53
N ILE A 217 4.85 36.48 -6.25
CA ILE A 217 3.57 37.15 -6.49
C ILE A 217 3.66 37.89 -7.82
N GLU A 218 2.82 37.52 -8.79
CA GLU A 218 2.81 38.15 -10.12
C GLU A 218 1.57 39.04 -10.27
N ARG A 219 1.78 40.32 -10.61
CA ARG A 219 0.69 41.25 -10.92
C ARG A 219 0.28 41.09 -12.38
N LYS A 220 -0.87 40.46 -12.63
CA LYS A 220 -1.52 40.54 -13.95
C LYS A 220 -2.33 41.84 -14.02
N ARG A 221 -1.91 42.79 -14.87
CA ARG A 221 -2.76 43.92 -15.25
C ARG A 221 -3.79 43.42 -16.24
N THR A 222 -5.05 43.33 -15.83
CA THR A 222 -6.16 43.19 -16.77
C THR A 222 -6.24 44.50 -17.55
N ARG A 223 -5.92 44.50 -18.84
CA ARG A 223 -6.22 45.64 -19.72
C ARG A 223 -7.75 45.79 -19.72
N SER A 224 -8.26 46.84 -19.10
CA SER A 224 -9.60 47.32 -19.40
C SER A 224 -9.60 47.72 -20.88
N LEU A 225 -10.33 46.99 -21.70
CA LEU A 225 -10.71 47.46 -23.03
C LEU A 225 -11.52 48.74 -22.82
N SER A 226 -10.92 49.87 -23.15
CA SER A 226 -11.58 51.15 -23.36
C SER A 226 -12.52 51.06 -24.55
#